data_AF-A0A0G4KH62-F1
#
_entry.id   AF-A0A0G4KH62-F1
#
_cell.length_a   1.000
_cell.length_b   1.000
_cell.length_c   1.000
_cell.angle_alpha   90.00
_cell.angle_beta   90.00
_cell.angle_gamma   90.00
#
_symmetry.space_group_name_H-M   'P 1'
#
loop_
_entity.id
_entity.type
_entity.pdbx_description
1 polymer ?
#
loop_
_entity_poly.entity_id
_entity_poly.type
_entity_poly.pdbx_seq_one_letter_code
_entity_poly.pdbx_strand_id
1 'polypeptide(L)'
;MLSMPLHGPKKKHSIEALDIIIANAGINLNGTSIRESTAANILEHISVNHIAPTGNPIFIAISTLIGSIATVDALVALKFPNNTSPYGASKTALNWFI
;
A
#
# COMPACT_ATOMS: atom_id res chain seq x y z
N MET A 1 8.07 -15.83 12.52
CA MET A 1 6.95 -15.32 11.70
C MET A 1 5.79 -15.08 12.64
N LEU A 2 5.53 -13.82 13.05
CA LEU A 2 4.37 -13.53 13.90
C LEU A 2 3.10 -13.67 13.05
N SER A 3 2.33 -14.74 13.27
CA SER A 3 0.99 -14.85 12.70
C SER A 3 0.07 -13.87 13.44
N MET A 4 -0.25 -12.74 12.81
CA MET A 4 -1.33 -11.90 13.33
C MET A 4 -2.65 -12.70 13.23
N PRO A 5 -3.39 -12.88 14.33
CA PRO A 5 -4.64 -13.61 14.29
C PRO A 5 -5.66 -12.81 13.47
N LEU A 6 -6.18 -13.43 12.41
CA LEU A 6 -7.27 -12.90 11.61
C LEU A 6 -8.52 -12.78 12.50
N HIS A 7 -8.77 -11.59 13.04
CA HIS A 7 -10.05 -11.18 13.62
C HIS A 7 -11.10 -10.88 12.53
N GLY A 8 -11.04 -11.63 11.42
CA GLY A 8 -11.70 -11.31 10.17
C GLY A 8 -13.12 -11.88 10.04
N PRO A 9 -13.76 -11.68 8.87
CA PRO A 9 -15.15 -12.05 8.58
C PRO A 9 -15.52 -13.51 8.90
N LYS A 10 -14.55 -14.42 8.78
CA LYS A 10 -14.71 -15.86 9.07
C LYS A 10 -15.33 -16.15 10.44
N LYS A 11 -14.90 -15.44 11.48
CA LYS A 11 -15.42 -15.67 12.85
C LYS A 11 -16.79 -15.04 13.10
N LYS A 12 -17.16 -13.97 12.38
CA LYS A 12 -18.37 -13.18 12.65
C LYS A 12 -19.58 -13.62 11.81
N HIS A 13 -19.34 -14.25 10.66
CA HIS A 13 -20.38 -14.47 9.64
C HIS A 13 -20.50 -15.92 9.15
N SER A 14 -19.95 -16.91 9.86
CA SER A 14 -19.97 -18.32 9.45
C SER A 14 -19.42 -18.53 8.02
N ILE A 15 -18.39 -17.76 7.65
CA ILE A 15 -17.75 -17.87 6.34
C ILE A 15 -16.73 -19.01 6.39
N GLU A 16 -16.98 -20.07 5.62
CA GLU A 16 -16.16 -21.30 5.57
C GLU A 16 -14.80 -21.06 4.91
N ALA A 17 -14.77 -20.29 3.82
CA ALA A 17 -13.55 -19.96 3.08
C ALA A 17 -13.53 -18.48 2.66
N LEU A 18 -12.32 -17.93 2.59
CA LEU A 18 -12.03 -16.71 1.85
C LEU A 18 -11.00 -17.13 0.82
N ASP A 19 -11.29 -16.87 -0.45
CA ASP A 19 -10.43 -17.23 -1.57
C ASP A 19 -9.65 -16.01 -2.07
N ILE A 20 -10.32 -14.85 -2.12
CA ILE A 20 -9.77 -13.60 -2.64
C ILE A 20 -10.03 -12.47 -1.65
N ILE A 21 -9.00 -11.67 -1.38
CA ILE A 21 -9.13 -10.38 -0.69
C ILE A 21 -8.64 -9.28 -1.62
N ILE A 22 -9.49 -8.27 -1.84
CA ILE A 22 -9.10 -7.04 -2.52
C ILE A 22 -8.64 -6.04 -1.45
N ALA A 23 -7.34 -5.79 -1.37
CA ALA A 23 -6.74 -4.86 -0.42
C ALA A 23 -6.82 -3.42 -0.98
N ASN A 24 -8.02 -2.83 -0.89
CA ASN A 24 -8.30 -1.48 -1.42
C ASN A 24 -8.04 -0.34 -0.42
N ALA A 25 -7.85 -0.63 0.86
CA ALA A 25 -7.61 0.42 1.86
C ALA A 25 -6.34 1.22 1.52
N GLY A 26 -6.43 2.55 1.62
CA GLY A 26 -5.28 3.41 1.42
C GLY A 26 -5.50 4.86 1.83
N ILE A 27 -4.41 5.55 2.19
CA ILE A 27 -4.35 6.96 2.56
C ILE A 27 -3.36 7.71 1.68
N ASN A 28 -3.60 9.01 1.49
CA ASN A 28 -2.66 9.97 0.93
C ASN A 28 -2.82 11.27 1.73
N LEU A 29 -2.01 11.42 2.78
CA LEU A 29 -2.12 12.52 3.74
C LEU A 29 -0.77 13.25 3.85
N ASN A 30 -0.82 14.57 4.00
CA ASN A 30 0.38 15.38 4.27
C ASN A 30 1.53 15.16 3.26
N GLY A 31 1.17 15.13 1.96
CA GLY A 31 2.12 14.93 0.87
C GLY A 31 3.20 16.01 0.82
N THR A 32 4.45 15.60 0.79
CA THR A 32 5.61 16.49 0.76
C THR A 32 6.78 15.85 0.02
N SER A 33 7.92 16.54 -0.06
CA SER A 33 9.14 15.95 -0.61
C SER A 33 9.68 14.87 0.33
N ILE A 34 10.47 13.93 -0.19
CA ILE A 34 11.08 12.89 0.64
C ILE A 34 11.93 13.46 1.78
N ARG A 35 12.57 14.62 1.55
CA ARG A 35 13.44 15.29 2.53
C ARG A 35 12.67 15.90 3.70
N GLU A 36 11.42 16.27 3.46
CA GLU A 36 10.54 16.93 4.43
C GLU A 36 9.55 15.95 5.07
N SER A 37 9.55 14.68 4.64
CA SER A 37 8.65 13.65 5.15
C SER A 37 9.08 13.22 6.56
N THR A 38 8.18 13.31 7.53
CA THR A 38 8.46 12.84 8.89
C THR A 38 8.39 11.31 8.97
N ALA A 39 9.16 10.72 9.89
CA ALA A 39 9.11 9.27 10.14
C ALA A 39 7.69 8.80 10.50
N ALA A 40 6.96 9.59 11.30
CA ALA A 40 5.58 9.29 11.66
C ALA A 40 4.66 9.23 10.43
N ASN A 41 4.74 10.22 9.53
CA ASN A 41 3.93 10.24 8.31
C ASN A 41 4.26 9.05 7.38
N ILE A 42 5.56 8.71 7.25
CA ILE A 42 6.02 7.55 6.47
C ILE A 42 5.46 6.26 7.06
N LEU A 43 5.60 6.06 8.37
CA LEU A 43 5.12 4.86 9.05
C LEU A 43 3.60 4.71 8.91
N GLU A 44 2.85 5.80 9.02
CA GLU A 44 1.40 5.78 8.82
C GLU A 44 1.05 5.27 7.41
N HIS A 45 1.67 5.81 6.36
CA HIS A 45 1.42 5.36 4.99
C HIS A 45 1.86 3.92 4.74
N ILE A 46 2.99 3.48 5.28
CA ILE A 46 3.42 2.09 5.17
C ILE A 46 2.43 1.16 5.88
N SER A 47 2.00 1.52 7.09
CA SER A 47 1.08 0.69 7.87
C SER A 47 -0.28 0.48 7.22
N VAL A 48 -0.78 1.47 6.48
CA VAL A 48 -2.09 1.40 5.83
C VAL A 48 -2.00 0.94 4.37
N ASN A 49 -1.07 1.48 3.58
CA ASN A 49 -1.06 1.27 2.13
C ASN A 49 -0.28 0.03 1.69
N HIS A 50 0.62 -0.46 2.53
CA HIS A 50 1.58 -1.49 2.16
C HIS A 50 1.38 -2.79 2.95
N ILE A 51 1.15 -2.73 4.27
CA ILE A 51 1.03 -3.93 5.09
C ILE A 51 -0.21 -4.73 4.68
N ALA A 52 0.02 -5.78 3.91
CA ALA A 52 -0.97 -6.75 3.50
C ALA A 52 -0.45 -8.17 3.80
N PRO A 53 -1.31 -9.10 4.25
CA PRO A 53 -0.93 -10.49 4.41
C PRO A 53 -0.59 -11.12 3.05
N THR A 54 0.38 -12.02 3.02
CA THR A 54 0.72 -12.84 1.84
C THR A 54 0.23 -14.28 2.05
N GLY A 55 -0.05 -15.02 0.97
CA GLY A 55 -0.47 -16.43 1.03
C GLY A 55 -1.94 -16.65 0.67
N ASN A 56 -2.64 -17.49 1.44
CA ASN A 56 -4.07 -17.80 1.26
C ASN A 56 -4.91 -17.07 2.31
N PRO A 57 -5.97 -16.33 1.93
CA PRO A 57 -6.49 -16.09 0.56
C PRO A 57 -5.54 -15.32 -0.36
N ILE A 58 -5.75 -15.41 -1.68
CA ILE A 58 -5.02 -14.59 -2.67
C ILE A 58 -5.34 -13.12 -2.43
N PHE A 59 -4.31 -12.28 -2.35
CA PHE A 59 -4.46 -10.83 -2.19
C PHE A 59 -4.29 -10.11 -3.52
N ILE A 60 -5.27 -9.29 -3.87
CA ILE A 60 -5.19 -8.35 -4.98
C ILE A 60 -4.93 -6.96 -4.39
N ALA A 61 -3.71 -6.48 -4.54
CA ALA A 61 -3.28 -5.17 -4.09
C ALA A 61 -3.69 -4.07 -5.08
N ILE A 62 -4.19 -2.94 -4.55
CA ILE A 62 -4.48 -1.76 -5.37
C ILE A 62 -3.31 -0.77 -5.25
N SER A 63 -2.54 -0.67 -6.33
CA SER A 63 -1.39 0.25 -6.44
C SER A 63 -1.72 1.52 -7.25
N THR A 64 -0.69 2.28 -7.61
CA THR A 64 -0.81 3.52 -8.39
C THR A 64 0.33 3.65 -9.39
N LEU A 65 0.08 4.37 -10.49
CA LEU A 65 1.10 4.73 -11.48
C LEU A 65 2.24 5.53 -10.84
N ILE A 66 1.99 6.29 -9.78
CA ILE A 66 3.04 7.08 -9.08
C ILE A 66 4.09 6.17 -8.42
N GLY A 67 3.71 4.95 -8.03
CA GLY A 67 4.60 3.97 -7.41
C GLY A 67 5.21 2.96 -8.39
N SER A 68 4.95 3.11 -9.69
CA SER A 68 5.43 2.20 -10.73
C SER A 68 6.80 2.63 -11.26
N ILE A 69 7.67 1.65 -11.52
CA ILE A 69 8.97 1.92 -12.13
C ILE A 69 8.84 2.29 -13.62
N ALA A 70 7.85 1.71 -14.31
CA ALA A 70 7.65 1.91 -15.75
C ALA A 70 7.14 3.31 -16.11
N THR A 71 6.69 4.08 -15.12
CA THR A 71 6.08 5.40 -15.31
C THR A 71 7.01 6.54 -14.88
N VAL A 72 8.18 6.24 -14.30
CA VAL A 72 9.10 7.27 -13.75
C VAL A 72 9.47 8.30 -14.81
N ASP A 73 9.85 7.88 -16.02
CA ASP A 73 10.19 8.79 -17.11
C ASP A 73 9.00 9.66 -17.52
N ALA A 74 7.80 9.09 -17.55
CA ALA A 74 6.57 9.83 -17.86
C ALA A 74 6.26 10.87 -16.77
N LEU A 75 6.44 10.53 -15.49
CA LEU A 75 6.26 11.47 -14.38
C LEU A 75 7.24 12.65 -14.48
N VAL A 76 8.50 12.39 -14.84
CA VAL A 76 9.50 13.44 -15.08
C VAL A 76 9.12 14.30 -16.28
N ALA A 77 8.77 13.69 -17.42
CA ALA A 77 8.40 14.39 -18.64
C ALA A 77 7.16 15.29 -18.45
N LEU A 78 6.20 14.84 -17.65
CA LEU A 78 4.98 15.58 -17.32
C LEU A 78 5.17 16.59 -16.19
N LYS A 79 6.39 16.75 -15.65
CA LYS A 79 6.70 17.61 -14.50
C LYS A 79 5.77 17.32 -13.31
N PHE A 80 5.49 16.04 -13.09
CA PHE A 80 4.61 15.62 -12.01
C PHE A 80 5.15 16.11 -10.66
N PRO A 81 4.27 16.60 -9.75
CA PRO A 81 4.71 17.17 -8.49
C PRO A 81 5.58 16.22 -7.66
N ASN A 82 6.67 16.76 -7.10
CA ASN A 82 7.60 16.02 -6.25
C ASN A 82 7.15 15.96 -4.77
N ASN A 83 5.86 16.18 -4.50
CA ASN A 83 5.26 16.24 -3.17
C ASN A 83 4.35 15.03 -2.85
N THR A 84 4.58 13.91 -3.52
CA THR A 84 3.79 12.68 -3.34
C THR A 84 4.40 11.70 -2.35
N SER A 85 5.45 12.10 -1.63
CA SER A 85 5.94 11.31 -0.49
C SER A 85 5.07 11.59 0.73
N PRO A 86 4.76 10.57 1.55
CA PRO A 86 5.21 9.17 1.47
C PRO A 86 4.26 8.24 0.68
N TYR A 87 3.17 8.74 0.12
CA TYR A 87 2.18 7.95 -0.64
C TYR A 87 2.81 7.11 -1.76
N GLY A 88 3.56 7.74 -2.68
CA GLY A 88 4.21 7.04 -3.79
C GLY A 88 5.14 5.93 -3.30
N ALA A 89 5.96 6.21 -2.29
CA ALA A 89 6.87 5.24 -1.69
C ALA A 89 6.12 4.04 -1.08
N SER A 90 4.99 4.27 -0.40
CA SER A 90 4.19 3.18 0.18
C SER A 90 3.56 2.27 -0.88
N LYS A 91 3.21 2.81 -2.04
CA LYS A 91 2.68 2.02 -3.17
C LYS A 91 3.78 1.33 -3.97
N THR A 92 4.98 1.91 -4.06
CA THR A 92 6.16 1.19 -4.55
C THR A 92 6.48 0.01 -3.66
N ALA A 93 6.48 0.19 -2.33
CA ALA A 93 6.68 -0.90 -1.38
C ALA A 93 5.61 -1.99 -1.58
N LEU A 94 4.33 -1.63 -1.71
CA LEU A 94 3.25 -2.59 -2.04
C LEU A 94 3.58 -3.45 -3.27
N ASN A 95 4.08 -2.86 -4.36
CA ASN A 95 4.46 -3.58 -5.58
C ASN A 95 5.63 -4.57 -5.43
N TRP A 96 6.46 -4.42 -4.38
CA TRP A 96 7.61 -5.30 -4.16
C TRP A 96 7.26 -6.58 -3.39
N PHE A 97 6.22 -6.53 -2.55
CA PHE A 97 5.90 -7.61 -1.62
C PHE A 97 4.62 -8.38 -1.96
N ILE A 98 3.83 -7.88 -2.93
CA ILE A 98 2.67 -8.56 -3.52
C ILE A 98 2.96 -8.77 -5.00
#